data_AF-A0A661VI62-F1
#
_entry.id   AF-A0A661VI62-F1
#
_cell.length_a   1.000
_cell.length_b   1.000
_cell.length_c   1.000
_cell.angle_alpha   90.00
_cell.angle_beta   90.00
_cell.angle_gamma   90.00
#
_symmetry.space_group_name_H-M   'P 1'
#
loop_
_entity.id
_entity.type
_entity.pdbx_description
1 polymer ?
#
loop_
_entity_poly.entity_id
_entity_poly.type
_entity_poly.pdbx_seq_one_letter_code
_entity_poly.pdbx_strand_id
1 'polypeptide(L)'
;MPTKYLIKPSEYHDSITLMETARELTQLPGVTDAAVVMATDANKGILREAGLLPPEVETATANDLIIVVQAESDAAAGHALKVAEKHLARRPEAAGAGLAFQPRTIRGAVRTNPDINLAVISVAGQYAAAEAWKALRNGLHVLLFSDNVPIEDEIALKKYAAKHGLLMMGADCGTAIINGVALGFANAVPRGPVGIVAAAGTGLQEVSTLLAKLGVGVSQGIGTGGRDVKEAVGGIMMLEGIKALQADADTRVLLLVSKPPAPTIVERVLEQVGKGGKPTVVCFLG
;
A
#
# COMPACT_ATOMS: atom_id res chain seq x y z
N MET A 1 7.18 -14.42 34.74
CA MET A 1 8.28 -14.56 33.77
C MET A 1 8.85 -13.17 33.50
N PRO A 2 10.17 -12.95 33.56
CA PRO A 2 10.76 -11.66 33.22
C PRO A 2 10.39 -11.25 31.79
N THR A 3 9.92 -10.01 31.67
CA THR A 3 9.67 -9.35 30.38
C THR A 3 10.67 -8.21 30.25
N LYS A 4 11.48 -8.23 29.20
CA LYS A 4 12.39 -7.13 28.85
C LYS A 4 11.95 -6.48 27.57
N TYR A 5 12.29 -5.21 27.43
CA TYR A 5 11.97 -4.43 26.25
C TYR A 5 13.15 -3.59 25.80
N LEU A 6 13.08 -3.18 24.53
CA LEU A 6 13.93 -2.17 23.93
C LEU A 6 13.06 -1.28 23.05
N ILE A 7 13.24 0.03 23.18
CA ILE A 7 12.62 1.02 22.30
C ILE A 7 13.74 1.66 21.49
N LYS A 8 13.63 1.64 20.17
CA LYS A 8 14.57 2.30 19.26
C LYS A 8 13.89 3.51 18.60
N PRO A 9 14.22 4.73 19.04
CA PRO A 9 13.54 5.93 18.56
C PRO A 9 13.76 6.16 17.07
N SER A 10 12.67 6.39 16.33
CA SER A 10 12.70 6.68 14.89
C SER A 10 13.46 5.64 14.02
N GLU A 11 13.62 4.42 14.51
CA GLU A 11 14.22 3.32 13.75
C GLU A 11 13.13 2.58 12.99
N TYR A 12 13.27 2.52 11.67
CA TYR A 12 12.31 1.87 10.80
C TYR A 12 12.95 0.68 10.08
N HIS A 13 12.23 -0.44 10.10
CA HIS A 13 12.49 -1.62 9.29
C HIS A 13 11.18 -2.06 8.63
N ASP A 14 11.27 -2.74 7.49
CA ASP A 14 10.10 -3.28 6.82
C ASP A 14 9.46 -4.41 7.63
N SER A 15 8.17 -4.65 7.40
CA SER A 15 7.40 -5.63 8.17
C SER A 15 7.91 -7.07 8.04
N ILE A 16 8.56 -7.42 6.93
CA ILE A 16 9.12 -8.77 6.73
C ILE A 16 10.31 -8.94 7.67
N THR A 17 11.24 -7.99 7.68
CA THR A 17 12.39 -7.98 8.59
C THR A 17 11.94 -8.07 10.05
N LEU A 18 10.90 -7.32 10.45
CA LEU A 18 10.36 -7.38 11.81
C LEU A 18 9.74 -8.75 12.14
N MET A 19 8.93 -9.32 11.24
CA MET A 19 8.31 -10.63 11.42
C MET A 19 9.32 -11.76 11.47
N GLU A 20 10.36 -11.73 10.63
CA GLU A 20 11.46 -12.69 10.64
C GLU A 20 12.23 -12.61 11.96
N THR A 21 12.52 -11.38 12.42
CA THR A 21 13.18 -11.17 13.72
C THR A 21 12.34 -11.75 14.85
N ALA A 22 11.05 -11.42 14.94
CA ALA A 22 10.15 -11.95 15.98
C ALA A 22 10.08 -13.50 15.96
N ARG A 23 10.05 -14.09 14.77
CA ARG A 23 10.05 -15.54 14.59
C ARG A 23 11.37 -16.19 15.02
N GLU A 24 12.51 -15.54 14.81
CA GLU A 24 13.80 -16.02 15.31
C GLU A 24 13.84 -15.98 16.84
N LEU A 25 13.36 -14.89 17.44
CA LEU A 25 13.36 -14.72 18.90
C LEU A 25 12.53 -15.79 19.62
N THR A 26 11.34 -16.11 19.10
CA THR A 26 10.47 -17.15 19.67
C THR A 26 11.03 -18.57 19.56
N GLN A 27 12.05 -18.79 18.71
CA GLN A 27 12.74 -20.08 18.60
C GLN A 27 13.95 -20.21 19.54
N LEU A 28 14.32 -19.13 20.25
CA LEU A 28 15.46 -19.17 21.17
C LEU A 28 15.11 -19.95 22.45
N PRO A 29 16.02 -20.81 22.95
CA PRO A 29 15.81 -21.53 24.20
C PRO A 29 15.51 -20.59 25.37
N GLY A 30 14.43 -20.88 26.10
CA GLY A 30 14.01 -20.11 27.26
C GLY A 30 13.26 -18.81 26.94
N VAL A 31 12.96 -18.51 25.67
CA VAL A 31 12.00 -17.47 25.29
C VAL A 31 10.61 -18.07 25.23
N THR A 32 9.66 -17.45 25.93
CA THR A 32 8.25 -17.87 25.96
C THR A 32 7.47 -17.17 24.86
N ASP A 33 7.71 -15.86 24.69
CA ASP A 33 7.05 -15.05 23.68
C ASP A 33 7.90 -13.82 23.33
N ALA A 34 7.76 -13.32 22.11
CA ALA A 34 8.48 -12.14 21.65
C ALA A 34 7.73 -11.40 20.55
N ALA A 35 7.84 -10.07 20.57
CA ALA A 35 7.26 -9.19 19.57
C ALA A 35 8.27 -8.16 19.11
N VAL A 36 8.29 -7.89 17.80
CA VAL A 36 9.12 -6.87 17.17
C VAL A 36 8.19 -6.06 16.24
N VAL A 37 7.82 -4.84 16.64
CA VAL A 37 6.76 -4.07 15.98
C VAL A 37 7.02 -2.57 16.04
N MET A 38 6.50 -1.82 15.07
CA MET A 38 6.38 -0.36 15.20
C MET A 38 5.33 -0.01 16.25
N ALA A 39 5.54 1.05 17.04
CA ALA A 39 4.66 1.44 18.14
C ALA A 39 3.37 2.17 17.70
N THR A 40 2.68 1.64 16.69
CA THR A 40 1.34 2.10 16.31
C THR A 40 0.31 1.73 17.37
N ASP A 41 -0.80 2.46 17.46
CA ASP A 41 -1.86 2.16 18.43
C ASP A 41 -2.44 0.76 18.24
N ALA A 42 -2.57 0.30 16.98
CA ALA A 42 -3.00 -1.05 16.66
C ALA A 42 -2.03 -2.11 17.22
N ASN A 43 -0.72 -1.94 17.01
CA ASN A 43 0.28 -2.88 17.50
C ASN A 43 0.39 -2.85 19.04
N LYS A 44 0.29 -1.68 19.67
CA LYS A 44 0.20 -1.58 21.13
C LYS A 44 -1.05 -2.29 21.68
N GLY A 45 -2.17 -2.23 20.95
CA GLY A 45 -3.37 -3.02 21.26
C GLY A 45 -3.08 -4.51 21.30
N ILE A 46 -2.45 -5.05 20.25
CA ILE A 46 -2.05 -6.46 20.15
C ILE A 46 -1.11 -6.86 21.30
N LEU A 47 -0.10 -6.04 21.60
CA LEU A 47 0.82 -6.30 22.72
C LEU A 47 0.11 -6.34 24.07
N ARG A 48 -0.89 -5.48 24.28
CA ARG A 48 -1.67 -5.42 25.52
C ARG A 48 -2.51 -6.68 25.69
N GLU A 49 -3.18 -7.14 24.63
CA GLU A 49 -3.96 -8.37 24.63
C GLU A 49 -3.09 -9.60 24.89
N ALA A 50 -1.86 -9.60 24.37
CA ALA A 50 -0.88 -10.66 24.60
C ALA A 50 -0.18 -10.60 25.98
N GLY A 51 -0.43 -9.56 26.79
CA GLY A 51 0.27 -9.38 28.07
C GLY A 51 1.76 -9.01 27.93
N LEU A 52 2.15 -8.48 26.76
CA LEU A 52 3.51 -8.12 26.37
C LEU A 52 3.73 -6.61 26.26
N LEU A 53 2.90 -5.78 26.90
CA LEU A 53 3.05 -4.33 26.86
C LEU A 53 3.57 -3.78 28.20
N PRO A 54 4.90 -3.55 28.34
CA PRO A 54 5.45 -2.81 29.47
C PRO A 54 4.89 -1.37 29.53
N PRO A 55 4.67 -0.80 30.73
CA PRO A 55 4.19 0.58 30.88
C PRO A 55 5.05 1.63 30.13
N GLU A 56 6.36 1.41 30.05
CA GLU A 56 7.30 2.33 29.42
C GLU A 56 7.11 2.40 27.89
N VAL A 57 6.59 1.33 27.29
CA VAL A 57 6.30 1.23 25.86
C VAL A 57 5.05 2.04 25.47
N GLU A 58 4.15 2.36 26.42
CA GLU A 58 2.94 3.13 26.11
C GLU A 58 3.25 4.53 25.57
N THR A 59 4.36 5.11 26.01
CA THR A 59 4.81 6.46 25.60
C THR A 59 5.50 6.50 24.24
N ALA A 60 5.86 5.36 23.65
CA ALA A 60 6.50 5.29 22.34
C ALA A 60 5.56 5.81 21.24
N THR A 61 6.10 6.45 20.22
CA THR A 61 5.34 6.99 19.08
C THR A 61 5.32 6.00 17.92
N ALA A 62 4.38 6.13 16.98
CA ALA A 62 4.28 5.25 15.81
C ALA A 62 5.56 5.12 14.95
N ASN A 63 6.54 6.02 15.13
CA ASN A 63 7.84 5.99 14.46
C ASN A 63 8.90 5.15 15.20
N ASP A 64 8.62 4.71 16.42
CA ASP A 64 9.56 4.00 17.26
C ASP A 64 9.38 2.49 17.11
N LEU A 65 10.50 1.77 17.02
CA LEU A 65 10.52 0.32 17.01
C LEU A 65 10.53 -0.21 18.44
N ILE A 66 9.65 -1.16 18.74
CA ILE A 66 9.56 -1.87 20.01
C ILE A 66 10.00 -3.32 19.79
N ILE A 67 10.88 -3.78 20.69
CA ILE A 67 11.23 -5.18 20.85
C ILE A 67 10.81 -5.57 22.26
N VAL A 68 9.93 -6.55 22.42
CA VAL A 68 9.56 -7.12 23.71
C VAL A 68 9.88 -8.61 23.71
N VAL A 69 10.49 -9.09 24.79
CA VAL A 69 10.78 -10.51 25.01
C VAL A 69 10.34 -10.91 26.40
N GLN A 70 9.49 -11.93 26.48
CA GLN A 70 9.17 -12.64 27.70
C GLN A 70 9.90 -13.97 27.72
N ALA A 71 10.61 -14.26 28.81
CA ALA A 71 11.48 -15.42 28.91
C ALA A 71 11.41 -16.09 30.30
N GLU A 72 11.96 -17.29 30.41
CA GLU A 72 12.08 -18.02 31.67
C GLU A 72 13.09 -17.38 32.63
N SER A 73 14.06 -16.62 32.11
CA SER A 73 15.10 -15.93 32.89
C SER A 73 15.53 -14.59 32.28
N ASP A 74 16.07 -13.70 33.11
CA ASP A 74 16.62 -12.41 32.68
C ASP A 74 17.81 -12.55 31.71
N ALA A 75 18.54 -13.66 31.81
CA ALA A 75 19.64 -13.99 30.92
C ALA A 75 19.13 -14.38 29.53
N ALA A 76 18.08 -15.20 29.46
CA ALA A 76 17.44 -15.57 28.20
C ALA A 76 16.80 -14.35 27.51
N ALA A 77 16.07 -13.52 28.24
CA ALA A 77 15.50 -12.28 27.71
C ALA A 77 16.60 -11.32 27.21
N GLY A 78 17.70 -11.16 27.96
CA GLY A 78 18.83 -10.33 27.57
C GLY A 78 19.59 -10.87 26.34
N HIS A 79 19.70 -12.19 26.21
CA HIS A 79 20.28 -12.83 25.03
C HIS A 79 19.43 -12.60 23.78
N ALA A 80 18.11 -12.80 23.91
CA ALA A 80 17.16 -12.58 22.82
C ALA A 80 17.17 -11.12 22.32
N LEU A 81 17.22 -10.12 23.21
CA LEU A 81 17.36 -8.72 22.80
C LEU A 81 18.64 -8.49 21.97
N LYS A 82 19.78 -9.07 22.36
CA LYS A 82 21.03 -8.97 21.59
C LYS A 82 20.93 -9.65 20.21
N VAL A 83 20.22 -10.77 20.12
CA VAL A 83 19.96 -11.43 18.83
C VAL A 83 19.10 -10.54 17.95
N ALA A 84 18.03 -9.94 18.50
CA ALA A 84 17.16 -9.02 17.77
C ALA A 84 17.96 -7.83 17.20
N GLU A 85 18.80 -7.20 18.03
CA GLU A 85 19.64 -6.09 17.59
C GLU A 85 20.62 -6.51 16.49
N LYS A 86 21.21 -7.70 16.59
CA LYS A 86 22.11 -8.23 15.56
C LYS A 86 21.37 -8.50 14.26
N HIS A 87 20.16 -9.05 14.33
CA HIS A 87 19.33 -9.33 13.16
C HIS A 87 18.93 -8.04 12.44
N LEU A 88 18.45 -7.04 13.20
CA LEU A 88 18.06 -5.74 12.67
C LEU A 88 19.26 -4.92 12.17
N ALA A 89 20.45 -5.10 12.74
CA ALA A 89 21.66 -4.43 12.26
C ALA A 89 22.24 -5.06 10.98
N ARG A 90 21.79 -6.25 10.56
CA ARG A 90 22.20 -6.83 9.29
C ARG A 90 21.61 -6.00 8.17
N ARG A 91 22.48 -5.37 7.39
CA ARG A 91 22.07 -4.89 6.06
C ARG A 91 21.65 -6.11 5.25
N PRO A 92 20.53 -6.06 4.52
CA PRO A 92 20.27 -7.04 3.48
C PRO A 92 21.52 -7.09 2.59
N GLU A 93 22.15 -8.26 2.47
CA GLU A 93 23.07 -8.46 1.36
C GLU A 93 22.24 -8.23 0.11
N ALA A 94 22.52 -7.12 -0.57
CA ALA A 94 21.88 -6.82 -1.84
C ALA A 94 22.18 -8.00 -2.76
N ALA A 95 21.15 -8.82 -3.00
CA ALA A 95 21.24 -9.94 -3.92
C ALA A 95 21.69 -9.40 -5.28
N GLY A 96 22.97 -9.59 -5.60
CA GLY A 96 23.52 -9.62 -6.95
C GLY A 96 23.05 -8.55 -7.95
N ALA A 97 22.94 -7.28 -7.56
CA ALA A 97 22.88 -6.18 -8.51
C ALA A 97 24.16 -5.36 -8.35
N GLY A 98 24.93 -5.23 -9.44
CA GLY A 98 26.18 -4.47 -9.45
C GLY A 98 26.03 -3.04 -8.95
N LEU A 99 27.13 -2.30 -8.91
CA LEU A 99 27.27 -0.88 -8.52
C LEU A 99 26.46 0.12 -9.38
N ALA A 100 25.23 -0.21 -9.76
CA ALA A 100 24.28 0.66 -10.41
C ALA A 100 23.91 1.78 -9.43
N PHE A 101 24.04 3.02 -9.88
CA PHE A 101 23.63 4.21 -9.16
C PHE A 101 22.17 4.04 -8.70
N GLN A 102 21.95 3.95 -7.38
CA GLN A 102 20.62 3.94 -6.81
C GLN A 102 20.18 5.38 -6.51
N PRO A 103 19.26 5.95 -7.28
CA PRO A 103 18.79 7.31 -7.08
C PRO A 103 18.09 7.44 -5.73
N ARG A 104 18.53 8.39 -4.90
CA ARG A 104 17.92 8.68 -3.58
C ARG A 104 16.70 9.59 -3.64
N THR A 105 16.33 10.06 -4.83
CA THR A 105 15.22 10.99 -5.03
C THR A 105 14.48 10.64 -6.32
N ILE A 106 13.17 10.91 -6.36
CA ILE A 106 12.34 10.73 -7.56
C ILE A 106 12.93 11.49 -8.75
N ARG A 107 13.34 12.75 -8.55
CA ARG A 107 13.99 13.55 -9.59
C ARG A 107 15.29 12.90 -10.09
N GLY A 108 16.08 12.33 -9.18
CA GLY A 108 17.29 11.58 -9.54
C GLY A 108 16.97 10.38 -10.43
N ALA A 109 15.93 9.62 -10.08
CA ALA A 109 15.50 8.43 -10.83
C ALA A 109 15.01 8.79 -12.24
N VAL A 110 14.14 9.80 -12.35
CA VAL A 110 13.62 10.27 -13.65
C VAL A 110 14.74 10.82 -14.54
N ARG A 111 15.75 11.49 -13.96
CA ARG A 111 16.92 11.96 -14.73
C ARG A 111 17.76 10.82 -15.30
N THR A 112 17.86 9.71 -14.59
CA THR A 112 18.65 8.55 -15.04
C THR A 112 17.88 7.65 -16.01
N ASN A 113 16.55 7.66 -15.94
CA ASN A 113 15.69 6.93 -16.85
C ASN A 113 14.44 7.78 -17.17
N PRO A 114 14.48 8.53 -18.29
CA PRO A 114 13.38 9.40 -18.71
C PRO A 114 12.09 8.66 -19.07
N ASP A 115 12.14 7.35 -19.32
CA ASP A 115 10.97 6.55 -19.70
C ASP A 115 10.11 6.13 -18.49
N ILE A 116 10.57 6.42 -17.26
CA ILE A 116 9.77 6.21 -16.04
C ILE A 116 8.52 7.08 -16.11
N ASN A 117 7.35 6.48 -15.96
CA ASN A 117 6.05 7.14 -16.03
C ASN A 117 5.15 6.89 -14.82
N LEU A 118 5.61 6.11 -13.83
CA LEU A 118 4.83 5.71 -12.66
C LEU A 118 5.71 5.68 -11.41
N ALA A 119 5.19 6.18 -10.29
CA ALA A 119 5.78 6.04 -8.97
C ALA A 119 4.85 5.25 -8.04
N VAL A 120 5.41 4.24 -7.36
CA VAL A 120 4.75 3.52 -6.26
C VAL A 120 5.28 4.09 -4.95
N ILE A 121 4.38 4.63 -4.12
CA ILE A 121 4.72 5.33 -2.87
C ILE A 121 4.12 4.58 -1.69
N SER A 122 4.99 4.05 -0.84
CA SER A 122 4.65 3.24 0.34
C SER A 122 5.42 3.70 1.60
N VAL A 123 5.73 4.99 1.69
CA VAL A 123 6.36 5.61 2.89
C VAL A 123 5.31 5.86 3.99
N ALA A 124 5.75 6.26 5.18
CA ALA A 124 4.81 6.65 6.25
C ALA A 124 3.87 7.79 5.78
N GLY A 125 2.59 7.71 6.17
CA GLY A 125 1.51 8.59 5.68
C GLY A 125 1.83 10.08 5.75
N GLN A 126 2.45 10.52 6.85
CA GLN A 126 2.86 11.93 7.06
C GLN A 126 3.82 12.48 6.00
N TYR A 127 4.56 11.62 5.29
CA TYR A 127 5.48 12.01 4.21
C TYR A 127 4.93 11.73 2.82
N ALA A 128 3.87 10.92 2.72
CA ALA A 128 3.44 10.34 1.45
C ALA A 128 2.90 11.39 0.48
N ALA A 129 2.17 12.40 0.98
CA ALA A 129 1.69 13.51 0.17
C ALA A 129 2.84 14.32 -0.47
N ALA A 130 3.92 14.55 0.27
CA ALA A 130 5.08 15.28 -0.24
C ALA A 130 5.80 14.51 -1.36
N GLU A 131 5.92 13.18 -1.23
CA GLU A 131 6.48 12.33 -2.29
C GLU A 131 5.54 12.25 -3.51
N ALA A 132 4.22 12.18 -3.30
CA ALA A 132 3.24 12.18 -4.39
C ALA A 132 3.29 13.49 -5.19
N TRP A 133 3.40 14.64 -4.53
CA TRP A 133 3.59 15.93 -5.20
C TRP A 133 4.87 15.97 -6.04
N LYS A 134 5.97 15.39 -5.54
CA LYS A 134 7.22 15.31 -6.30
C LYS A 134 7.02 14.43 -7.54
N ALA A 135 6.37 13.26 -7.41
CA ALA A 135 6.10 12.38 -8.54
C ALA A 135 5.23 13.05 -9.61
N LEU A 136 4.06 13.57 -9.23
CA LEU A 136 3.12 14.20 -10.15
C LEU A 136 3.73 15.40 -10.88
N ARG A 137 4.53 16.24 -10.19
CA ARG A 137 5.22 17.39 -10.80
C ARG A 137 6.35 16.99 -11.77
N ASN A 138 6.82 15.75 -11.71
CA ASN A 138 7.73 15.18 -12.71
C ASN A 138 6.98 14.39 -13.80
N GLY A 139 5.65 14.53 -13.90
CA GLY A 139 4.85 13.89 -14.95
C GLY A 139 4.59 12.40 -14.72
N LEU A 140 4.80 11.91 -13.50
CA LEU A 140 4.56 10.49 -13.18
C LEU A 140 3.12 10.27 -12.74
N HIS A 141 2.51 9.18 -13.21
CA HIS A 141 1.38 8.57 -12.52
C HIS A 141 1.81 8.13 -11.11
N VAL A 142 0.87 8.03 -10.19
CA VAL A 142 1.16 7.63 -8.81
C VAL A 142 0.23 6.52 -8.38
N LEU A 143 0.80 5.46 -7.81
CA LEU A 143 0.13 4.56 -6.88
C LEU A 143 0.56 4.92 -5.46
N LEU A 144 -0.34 5.53 -4.72
CA LEU A 144 -0.17 5.89 -3.31
C LEU A 144 -0.75 4.78 -2.46
N PHE A 145 0.12 3.82 -2.16
CA PHE A 145 -0.15 2.71 -1.28
C PHE A 145 -0.31 3.18 0.18
N SER A 146 0.47 4.18 0.58
CA SER A 146 0.45 4.75 1.92
C SER A 146 -0.96 5.16 2.38
N ASP A 147 -1.31 4.74 3.59
CA ASP A 147 -2.49 5.20 4.33
C ASP A 147 -2.12 6.36 5.28
N ASN A 148 -3.08 6.88 6.04
CA ASN A 148 -2.94 8.00 6.99
C ASN A 148 -2.51 9.31 6.30
N VAL A 149 -2.97 9.50 5.07
CA VAL A 149 -2.83 10.77 4.34
C VAL A 149 -4.07 11.63 4.60
N PRO A 150 -3.91 12.91 4.98
CA PRO A 150 -5.03 13.84 5.14
C PRO A 150 -5.93 13.88 3.89
N ILE A 151 -7.24 14.00 4.10
CA ILE A 151 -8.20 13.95 3.00
C ILE A 151 -8.04 15.14 2.06
N GLU A 152 -7.67 16.30 2.60
CA GLU A 152 -7.40 17.53 1.86
C GLU A 152 -6.23 17.35 0.90
N ASP A 153 -5.19 16.65 1.34
CA ASP A 153 -4.02 16.32 0.51
C ASP A 153 -4.40 15.33 -0.60
N GLU A 154 -5.16 14.28 -0.29
CA GLU A 154 -5.66 13.34 -1.31
C GLU A 154 -6.46 14.07 -2.40
N ILE A 155 -7.38 14.94 -2.00
CA ILE A 155 -8.20 15.73 -2.92
C ILE A 155 -7.31 16.63 -3.79
N ALA A 156 -6.35 17.33 -3.19
CA ALA A 156 -5.47 18.24 -3.92
C ALA A 156 -4.59 17.50 -4.93
N LEU A 157 -4.03 16.35 -4.55
CA LEU A 157 -3.24 15.48 -5.42
C LEU A 157 -4.08 14.95 -6.58
N LYS A 158 -5.28 14.41 -6.32
CA LYS A 158 -6.18 13.89 -7.37
C LYS A 158 -6.62 14.97 -8.35
N LYS A 159 -6.97 16.16 -7.87
CA LYS A 159 -7.34 17.30 -8.72
C LYS A 159 -6.18 17.74 -9.60
N TYR A 160 -4.97 17.81 -9.05
CA TYR A 160 -3.79 18.13 -9.85
C TYR A 160 -3.56 17.07 -10.92
N ALA A 161 -3.56 15.79 -10.54
CA ALA A 161 -3.32 14.69 -11.47
C ALA A 161 -4.34 14.68 -12.62
N ALA A 162 -5.64 14.78 -12.31
CA ALA A 162 -6.71 14.84 -13.32
C ALA A 162 -6.52 16.02 -14.29
N LYS A 163 -6.14 17.21 -13.79
CA LYS A 163 -5.87 18.39 -14.63
C LYS A 163 -4.69 18.18 -15.60
N HIS A 164 -3.74 17.30 -15.26
CA HIS A 164 -2.52 17.06 -16.03
C HIS A 164 -2.56 15.72 -16.78
N GLY A 165 -3.71 15.05 -16.86
CA GLY A 165 -3.84 13.76 -17.54
C GLY A 165 -3.09 12.62 -16.84
N LEU A 166 -2.90 12.72 -15.52
CA LEU A 166 -2.22 11.72 -14.70
C LEU A 166 -3.21 10.96 -13.81
N LEU A 167 -2.95 9.68 -13.58
CA LEU A 167 -3.59 8.90 -12.54
C LEU A 167 -2.90 9.11 -11.19
N MET A 168 -3.71 9.33 -10.16
CA MET A 168 -3.32 9.43 -8.75
C MET A 168 -4.10 8.38 -7.95
N MET A 169 -3.69 7.13 -8.07
CA MET A 169 -4.34 5.97 -7.45
C MET A 169 -4.09 5.99 -5.94
N GLY A 170 -5.12 6.21 -5.12
CA GLY A 170 -5.00 6.34 -3.66
C GLY A 170 -5.25 7.75 -3.15
N ALA A 171 -5.05 8.07 -1.87
CA ALA A 171 -4.35 7.30 -0.85
C ALA A 171 -5.02 5.96 -0.50
N ASP A 172 -4.28 5.12 0.23
CA ASP A 172 -4.72 3.77 0.62
C ASP A 172 -5.17 2.93 -0.60
N CYS A 173 -4.38 2.99 -1.68
CA CYS A 173 -4.60 2.15 -2.86
C CYS A 173 -3.73 0.89 -2.78
N GLY A 174 -4.32 -0.18 -2.25
CA GLY A 174 -3.63 -1.45 -2.07
C GLY A 174 -3.33 -2.23 -3.35
N THR A 175 -4.08 -2.03 -4.44
CA THR A 175 -4.03 -2.93 -5.61
C THR A 175 -4.20 -2.16 -6.93
N ALA A 176 -3.30 -2.40 -7.88
CA ALA A 176 -3.50 -2.08 -9.29
C ALA A 176 -2.78 -3.09 -10.20
N ILE A 177 -3.20 -3.18 -11.45
CA ILE A 177 -2.61 -4.01 -12.50
C ILE A 177 -2.47 -3.14 -13.75
N ILE A 178 -1.28 -2.63 -14.04
CA ILE A 178 -1.07 -1.70 -15.17
C ILE A 178 -0.16 -2.37 -16.20
N ASN A 179 -0.63 -2.51 -17.43
CA ASN A 179 0.08 -3.19 -18.52
C ASN A 179 0.55 -4.61 -18.16
N GLY A 180 -0.20 -5.29 -17.29
CA GLY A 180 0.12 -6.64 -16.80
C GLY A 180 1.10 -6.65 -15.62
N VAL A 181 1.57 -5.48 -15.18
CA VAL A 181 2.40 -5.32 -13.99
C VAL A 181 1.51 -5.20 -12.75
N ALA A 182 1.71 -6.11 -11.81
CA ALA A 182 1.09 -6.08 -10.49
C ALA A 182 1.72 -4.97 -9.62
N LEU A 183 0.89 -4.11 -9.04
CA LEU A 183 1.31 -3.01 -8.16
C LEU A 183 0.59 -3.12 -6.81
N GLY A 184 1.36 -3.09 -5.72
CA GLY A 184 0.85 -3.37 -4.38
C GLY A 184 0.49 -4.85 -4.20
N PHE A 185 -0.63 -5.13 -3.54
CA PHE A 185 -1.19 -6.47 -3.37
C PHE A 185 -2.03 -6.85 -4.59
N ALA A 186 -1.39 -7.42 -5.61
CA ALA A 186 -2.04 -7.87 -6.83
C ALA A 186 -1.63 -9.32 -7.19
N ASN A 187 -2.46 -9.96 -8.02
CA ASN A 187 -2.26 -11.34 -8.46
C ASN A 187 -1.77 -11.36 -9.91
N ALA A 188 -0.92 -12.34 -10.25
CA ALA A 188 -0.59 -12.62 -11.64
C ALA A 188 -1.83 -13.19 -12.34
N VAL A 189 -2.39 -12.42 -13.26
CA VAL A 189 -3.57 -12.79 -14.06
C VAL A 189 -3.25 -12.68 -15.54
N PRO A 190 -3.90 -13.48 -16.42
CA PRO A 190 -3.69 -13.38 -17.86
C PRO A 190 -4.05 -11.99 -18.40
N ARG A 191 -3.37 -11.56 -19.47
CA ARG A 191 -3.79 -10.39 -20.26
C ARG A 191 -5.11 -10.71 -20.97
N GLY A 192 -6.00 -9.73 -21.05
CA GLY A 192 -7.28 -9.90 -21.75
C GLY A 192 -8.09 -8.62 -21.86
N PRO A 193 -9.37 -8.70 -22.23
CA PRO A 193 -10.14 -7.55 -22.70
C PRO A 193 -10.86 -6.76 -21.59
N VAL A 194 -10.77 -7.18 -20.33
CA VAL A 194 -11.54 -6.57 -19.23
C VAL A 194 -10.71 -5.50 -18.52
N GLY A 195 -11.19 -4.26 -18.56
CA GLY A 195 -10.64 -3.15 -17.80
C GLY A 195 -11.41 -3.00 -16.48
N ILE A 196 -10.70 -2.92 -15.35
CA ILE A 196 -11.30 -2.84 -14.02
C ILE A 196 -10.99 -1.48 -13.41
N VAL A 197 -11.98 -0.81 -12.84
CA VAL A 197 -11.77 0.34 -11.94
C VAL A 197 -12.35 -0.01 -10.58
N ALA A 198 -11.55 0.11 -9.52
CA ALA A 198 -11.97 -0.31 -8.20
C ALA A 198 -11.60 0.66 -7.08
N ALA A 199 -12.60 1.00 -6.25
CA ALA A 199 -12.39 1.64 -4.95
C ALA A 199 -12.35 0.60 -3.82
N ALA A 200 -11.84 -0.59 -4.12
CA ALA A 200 -11.68 -1.71 -3.19
C ALA A 200 -10.51 -2.59 -3.66
N GLY A 201 -9.40 -2.62 -2.91
CA GLY A 201 -8.20 -3.38 -3.28
C GLY A 201 -8.48 -4.88 -3.41
N THR A 202 -8.96 -5.51 -2.33
CA THR A 202 -9.36 -6.93 -2.35
C THR A 202 -10.50 -7.22 -3.31
N GLY A 203 -11.39 -6.24 -3.56
CA GLY A 203 -12.42 -6.33 -4.59
C GLY A 203 -11.83 -6.46 -5.99
N LEU A 204 -10.80 -5.67 -6.31
CA LEU A 204 -10.06 -5.78 -7.57
C LEU A 204 -9.37 -7.15 -7.69
N GLN A 205 -8.69 -7.59 -6.62
CA GLN A 205 -8.05 -8.90 -6.59
C GLN A 205 -9.06 -10.02 -6.88
N GLU A 206 -10.17 -10.05 -6.16
CA GLU A 206 -11.19 -11.09 -6.28
C GLU A 206 -11.78 -11.15 -7.70
N VAL A 207 -12.22 -10.02 -8.26
CA VAL A 207 -12.79 -10.06 -9.60
C VAL A 207 -11.75 -10.43 -10.66
N SER A 208 -10.50 -9.99 -10.51
CA SER A 208 -9.43 -10.32 -11.45
C SER A 208 -9.08 -11.81 -11.44
N THR A 209 -9.08 -12.46 -10.26
CA THR A 209 -8.81 -13.89 -10.13
C THR A 209 -10.00 -14.74 -10.58
N LEU A 210 -11.24 -14.29 -10.34
CA LEU A 210 -12.44 -14.94 -10.87
C LEU A 210 -12.47 -14.91 -12.40
N LEU A 211 -12.15 -13.77 -13.01
CA LEU A 211 -12.02 -13.66 -14.46
C LEU A 211 -10.96 -14.64 -14.99
N ALA A 212 -9.77 -14.66 -14.36
CA ALA A 212 -8.70 -15.57 -14.74
C ALA A 212 -9.12 -17.04 -14.64
N LYS A 213 -9.82 -17.42 -13.58
CA LYS A 213 -10.37 -18.78 -13.38
C LYS A 213 -11.38 -19.17 -14.46
N LEU A 214 -12.11 -18.20 -15.00
CA LEU A 214 -13.04 -18.36 -16.12
C LEU A 214 -12.36 -18.25 -17.50
N GLY A 215 -11.04 -18.14 -17.56
CA GLY A 215 -10.28 -18.02 -18.81
C GLY A 215 -10.33 -16.63 -19.45
N VAL A 216 -10.75 -15.60 -18.71
CA VAL A 216 -10.80 -14.20 -19.16
C VAL A 216 -9.69 -13.40 -18.50
N GLY A 217 -8.92 -12.67 -19.31
CA GLY A 217 -7.84 -11.83 -18.80
C GLY A 217 -8.21 -10.37 -18.58
N VAL A 218 -7.29 -9.64 -17.94
CA VAL A 218 -7.43 -8.22 -17.59
C VAL A 218 -6.55 -7.35 -18.49
N SER A 219 -7.10 -6.25 -19.01
CA SER A 219 -6.37 -5.23 -19.78
C SER A 219 -5.68 -4.26 -18.82
N GLN A 220 -6.41 -3.72 -17.86
CA GLN A 220 -5.88 -2.88 -16.79
C GLN A 220 -6.75 -3.07 -15.54
N GLY A 221 -6.17 -2.87 -14.36
CA GLY A 221 -6.87 -2.78 -13.08
C GLY A 221 -6.43 -1.50 -12.38
N ILE A 222 -7.31 -0.51 -12.31
CA ILE A 222 -7.03 0.80 -11.72
C ILE A 222 -7.68 0.85 -10.33
N GLY A 223 -6.85 0.77 -9.28
CA GLY A 223 -7.29 1.05 -7.92
C GLY A 223 -7.39 2.57 -7.69
N THR A 224 -8.44 3.03 -7.02
CA THR A 224 -8.70 4.47 -6.84
C THR A 224 -8.45 4.96 -5.41
N GLY A 225 -8.31 4.04 -4.46
CA GLY A 225 -8.33 4.30 -3.01
C GLY A 225 -9.75 4.26 -2.45
N GLY A 226 -9.93 3.66 -1.27
CA GLY A 226 -11.27 3.38 -0.72
C GLY A 226 -12.13 4.61 -0.44
N ARG A 227 -11.50 5.76 -0.19
CA ARG A 227 -12.18 7.05 0.06
C ARG A 227 -12.64 7.74 -1.22
N ASP A 228 -12.16 7.34 -2.39
CA ASP A 228 -12.42 8.04 -3.65
C ASP A 228 -13.92 8.22 -3.94
N VAL A 229 -14.71 7.18 -3.65
CA VAL A 229 -16.16 7.15 -3.91
C VAL A 229 -17.00 7.84 -2.84
N LYS A 230 -16.38 8.46 -1.83
CA LYS A 230 -17.06 9.27 -0.82
C LYS A 230 -17.30 10.69 -1.34
N GLU A 231 -18.37 11.32 -0.84
CA GLU A 231 -18.77 12.69 -1.21
C GLU A 231 -17.59 13.67 -1.12
N ALA A 232 -16.82 13.60 -0.03
CA ALA A 232 -15.70 14.51 0.23
C ALA A 232 -14.61 14.45 -0.86
N VAL A 233 -14.32 13.27 -1.43
CA VAL A 233 -13.29 13.12 -2.47
C VAL A 233 -13.87 13.33 -3.86
N GLY A 234 -15.12 12.92 -4.09
CA GLY A 234 -15.86 13.28 -5.29
C GLY A 234 -15.65 12.34 -6.48
N GLY A 235 -15.20 11.10 -6.26
CA GLY A 235 -15.05 10.06 -7.28
C GLY A 235 -14.05 10.41 -8.38
N ILE A 236 -13.07 11.28 -8.09
CA ILE A 236 -12.20 11.86 -9.11
C ILE A 236 -11.47 10.74 -9.86
N MET A 237 -10.86 9.79 -9.14
CA MET A 237 -10.07 8.74 -9.79
C MET A 237 -10.91 7.62 -10.37
N MET A 238 -12.10 7.35 -9.83
CA MET A 238 -13.08 6.48 -10.48
C MET A 238 -13.43 7.03 -11.87
N LEU A 239 -13.73 8.32 -11.97
CA LEU A 239 -14.08 8.96 -13.24
C LEU A 239 -12.90 9.00 -14.22
N GLU A 240 -11.70 9.35 -13.77
CA GLU A 240 -10.51 9.34 -14.62
C GLU A 240 -10.11 7.93 -15.05
N GLY A 241 -10.24 6.93 -14.17
CA GLY A 241 -10.03 5.53 -14.49
C GLY A 241 -11.00 5.02 -15.57
N ILE A 242 -12.30 5.37 -15.45
CA ILE A 242 -13.30 5.04 -16.48
C ILE A 242 -12.93 5.66 -17.83
N LYS A 243 -12.57 6.96 -17.84
CA LYS A 243 -12.15 7.64 -19.09
C LYS A 243 -10.93 6.99 -19.73
N ALA A 244 -9.93 6.65 -18.92
CA ALA A 244 -8.72 5.98 -19.40
C ALA A 244 -9.06 4.63 -20.04
N LEU A 245 -9.89 3.81 -19.39
CA LEU A 245 -10.32 2.52 -19.93
C LEU A 245 -11.26 2.65 -21.14
N GLN A 246 -12.07 3.69 -21.21
CA GLN A 246 -12.88 3.99 -22.39
C GLN A 246 -12.00 4.31 -23.61
N ALA A 247 -10.87 5.00 -23.41
CA ALA A 247 -9.91 5.32 -24.45
C ALA A 247 -8.95 4.16 -24.80
N ASP A 248 -8.74 3.21 -23.89
CA ASP A 248 -7.80 2.10 -24.07
C ASP A 248 -8.27 1.10 -25.13
N ALA A 249 -7.53 0.95 -26.24
CA ALA A 249 -7.91 0.06 -27.34
C ALA A 249 -7.97 -1.43 -26.94
N ASP A 250 -7.21 -1.84 -25.92
CA ASP A 250 -7.18 -3.24 -25.45
C ASP A 250 -8.37 -3.58 -24.54
N THR A 251 -8.98 -2.56 -23.93
CA THR A 251 -10.18 -2.72 -23.10
C THR A 251 -11.43 -2.80 -23.98
N ARG A 252 -12.17 -3.92 -23.91
CA ARG A 252 -13.46 -4.09 -24.60
C ARG A 252 -14.66 -4.03 -23.66
N VAL A 253 -14.48 -4.43 -22.39
CA VAL A 253 -15.52 -4.44 -21.37
C VAL A 253 -14.97 -3.78 -20.10
N LEU A 254 -15.76 -2.93 -19.46
CA LEU A 254 -15.41 -2.34 -18.17
C LEU A 254 -16.09 -3.09 -17.04
N LEU A 255 -15.39 -3.22 -15.91
CA LEU A 255 -15.93 -3.70 -14.65
C LEU A 255 -15.63 -2.68 -13.55
N LEU A 256 -16.66 -2.11 -12.95
CA LEU A 256 -16.55 -1.16 -11.84
C LEU A 256 -16.85 -1.88 -10.53
N VAL A 257 -15.93 -1.80 -9.57
CA VAL A 257 -16.05 -2.49 -8.27
C VAL A 257 -15.86 -1.52 -7.12
N SER A 258 -16.82 -1.44 -6.21
CA SER A 258 -16.69 -0.56 -5.04
C SER A 258 -17.63 -0.98 -3.93
N LYS A 259 -17.35 -0.52 -2.70
CA LYS A 259 -18.40 -0.30 -1.68
C LYS A 259 -19.43 0.73 -2.19
N PRO A 260 -20.61 0.88 -1.58
CA PRO A 260 -21.62 1.78 -2.10
C PRO A 260 -21.08 3.22 -2.15
N PRO A 261 -20.99 3.84 -3.35
CA PRO A 261 -20.58 5.23 -3.49
C PRO A 261 -21.62 6.17 -2.88
N ALA A 262 -21.25 7.44 -2.65
CA ALA A 262 -22.26 8.46 -2.40
C ALA A 262 -23.21 8.60 -3.62
N PRO A 263 -24.52 8.88 -3.44
CA PRO A 263 -25.48 8.93 -4.54
C PRO A 263 -25.09 9.86 -5.69
N THR A 264 -24.56 11.04 -5.36
CA THR A 264 -24.05 12.02 -6.33
C THR A 264 -22.92 11.45 -7.21
N ILE A 265 -22.11 10.54 -6.65
CA ILE A 265 -21.01 9.89 -7.35
C ILE A 265 -21.53 8.76 -8.23
N VAL A 266 -22.56 8.03 -7.79
CA VAL A 266 -23.25 7.04 -8.63
C VAL A 266 -23.78 7.70 -9.90
N GLU A 267 -24.50 8.82 -9.77
CA GLU A 267 -25.03 9.56 -10.93
C GLU A 267 -23.93 9.97 -11.90
N ARG A 268 -22.85 10.58 -11.40
CA ARG A 268 -21.71 11.00 -12.22
C ARG A 268 -20.98 9.83 -12.87
N VAL A 269 -20.84 8.71 -12.17
CA VAL A 269 -20.22 7.49 -12.72
C VAL A 269 -21.09 6.94 -13.85
N LEU A 270 -22.39 6.79 -13.65
CA LEU A 270 -23.30 6.29 -14.68
C LEU A 270 -23.35 7.23 -15.90
N GLU A 271 -23.35 8.55 -15.67
CA GLU A 271 -23.24 9.54 -16.75
C GLU A 271 -21.93 9.35 -17.53
N GLN A 272 -20.80 9.18 -16.85
CA GLN A 272 -19.51 8.95 -17.50
C GLN A 272 -19.46 7.60 -18.24
N VAL A 273 -20.05 6.54 -17.69
CA VAL A 273 -20.19 5.25 -18.39
C VAL A 273 -20.97 5.45 -19.70
N GLY A 274 -22.08 6.19 -19.66
CA GLY A 274 -22.92 6.47 -20.83
C GLY A 274 -22.23 7.31 -21.93
N LYS A 275 -21.14 8.01 -21.62
CA LYS A 275 -20.31 8.73 -22.61
C LYS A 275 -19.41 7.78 -23.43
N GLY A 276 -19.23 6.53 -22.99
CA GLY A 276 -18.47 5.52 -23.70
C GLY A 276 -19.37 4.52 -24.44
N GLY A 277 -18.81 3.84 -25.45
CA GLY A 277 -19.51 2.78 -26.20
C GLY A 277 -19.24 1.36 -25.70
N LYS A 278 -18.43 1.20 -24.65
CA LYS A 278 -17.98 -0.12 -24.18
C LYS A 278 -18.97 -0.69 -23.15
N PRO A 279 -19.39 -1.96 -23.29
CA PRO A 279 -20.20 -2.63 -22.27
C PRO A 279 -19.55 -2.51 -20.89
N THR A 280 -20.35 -2.15 -19.89
CA THR A 280 -19.87 -1.89 -18.53
C THR A 280 -20.72 -2.63 -17.53
N VAL A 281 -20.07 -3.41 -16.66
CA VAL A 281 -20.67 -4.08 -15.51
C VAL A 281 -20.36 -3.24 -14.27
N VAL A 282 -21.37 -2.92 -13.48
CA VAL A 282 -21.24 -2.13 -12.25
C VAL A 282 -21.58 -3.00 -11.05
N CYS A 283 -20.62 -3.16 -10.16
CA CYS A 283 -20.76 -3.90 -8.91
C CYS A 283 -20.46 -2.97 -7.72
N PHE A 284 -21.51 -2.33 -7.21
CA PHE A 284 -21.46 -1.56 -5.97
C PHE A 284 -22.01 -2.44 -4.85
N LEU A 285 -21.11 -2.99 -4.03
CA LEU A 285 -21.40 -4.01 -3.03
C LEU A 285 -22.01 -3.39 -1.77
N GLY A 286 -23.30 -3.62 -1.52
CA GLY A 286 -24.05 -3.18 -0.34
C GLY A 286 -25.44 -2.73 -0.72
#